data_AF-I4EAF9-F1
#
_entry.id   AF-I4EAF9-F1
#
_cell.length_a   1.000
_cell.length_b   1.000
_cell.length_c   1.000
_cell.angle_alpha   90.00
_cell.angle_beta   90.00
_cell.angle_gamma   90.00
#
_symmetry.space_group_name_H-M   'P 1'
#
loop_
_entity.id
_entity.type
_entity.pdbx_description
1 polymer ?
#
loop_
_entity_poly.entity_id
_entity_poly.type
_entity_poly.pdbx_seq_one_letter_code
_entity_poly.pdbx_strand_id
1 'polypeptide(L)'
;MIERQANKTEHLVSAHADRFRDGPGRLMGLDDNSRGVRRSKRTQAEAEAAVRVLIEWAGDNPDREGLIDTPERVARSYRELFAGYAAGPREYLKRTFEEVGGYDELVVLKDIRVVTFCEHHMLPVIGRAHVGYLPTNRVL
;
A
#
# COMPACT_ATOMS: atom_id res chain seq x y z
N MET A 1 -59.42 -2.09 -14.46
CA MET A 1 -59.23 -2.83 -13.20
C MET A 1 -58.20 -3.90 -13.48
N ILE A 2 -56.96 -3.71 -13.01
CA ILE A 2 -55.96 -4.71 -12.59
C ILE A 2 -54.75 -3.88 -12.14
N GLU A 3 -54.47 -3.97 -10.85
CA GLU A 3 -53.51 -3.18 -10.09
C GLU A 3 -52.06 -3.66 -10.23
N ARG A 4 -51.18 -2.70 -9.98
CA ARG A 4 -49.74 -2.73 -9.75
C ARG A 4 -49.22 -3.99 -9.06
N GLN A 5 -48.13 -4.55 -9.59
CA GLN A 5 -47.02 -5.03 -8.75
C GLN A 5 -45.71 -4.42 -9.26
N ALA A 6 -45.29 -3.36 -8.57
CA ALA A 6 -43.96 -2.78 -8.70
C ALA A 6 -42.92 -3.75 -8.10
N ASN A 7 -41.78 -3.82 -8.77
CA ASN A 7 -40.75 -4.82 -8.64
C ASN A 7 -40.05 -4.75 -7.27
N LYS A 8 -40.07 -5.84 -6.50
CA LYS A 8 -39.50 -5.96 -5.14
C LYS A 8 -37.97 -6.04 -5.09
N THR A 9 -37.29 -5.75 -6.20
CA THR A 9 -35.83 -5.97 -6.35
C THR A 9 -35.00 -4.73 -6.03
N GLU A 10 -35.59 -3.54 -6.01
CA GLU A 10 -34.89 -2.28 -5.69
C GLU A 10 -34.61 -2.08 -4.19
N HIS A 11 -35.20 -2.90 -3.31
CA HIS A 11 -35.06 -2.74 -1.86
C HIS A 11 -33.93 -3.54 -1.20
N LEU A 12 -33.24 -4.42 -1.92
CA LEU A 12 -32.19 -5.25 -1.32
C LEU A 12 -30.77 -4.73 -1.54
N VAL A 13 -30.56 -3.79 -2.47
CA VAL A 13 -29.23 -3.23 -2.78
C VAL A 13 -28.91 -1.97 -1.96
N SER A 14 -29.92 -1.23 -1.48
CA SER A 14 -29.70 -0.10 -0.53
C SER A 14 -29.35 -0.58 0.89
N ALA A 15 -29.81 -1.76 1.30
CA ALA A 15 -29.69 -2.22 2.68
C ALA A 15 -28.25 -2.59 3.15
N HIS A 16 -27.26 -2.64 2.23
CA HIS A 16 -25.85 -2.85 2.57
C HIS A 16 -24.96 -1.61 2.38
N ALA A 17 -25.43 -0.57 1.67
CA ALA A 17 -24.69 0.68 1.51
C ALA A 17 -24.91 1.66 2.68
N ASP A 18 -26.01 1.51 3.42
CA ASP A 18 -26.43 2.44 4.47
C ASP A 18 -25.95 2.06 5.90
N ARG A 19 -25.19 0.97 6.07
CA ARG A 19 -24.61 0.60 7.38
C ARG A 19 -23.35 1.38 7.77
N PHE A 20 -22.92 2.33 6.95
CA PHE A 20 -21.75 3.19 7.20
C PHE A 20 -22.10 4.68 7.19
N ARG A 21 -23.35 5.05 7.49
CA ARG A 21 -23.74 6.45 7.69
C ARG A 21 -24.59 6.60 8.96
N ASP A 22 -24.06 7.41 9.87
CA ASP A 22 -24.73 8.10 10.96
C ASP A 22 -25.19 7.29 12.17
N GLY A 23 -24.24 7.04 13.09
CA GLY A 23 -24.50 6.86 14.52
C GLY A 23 -23.61 7.80 15.33
N PRO A 24 -24.03 8.32 16.50
CA PRO A 24 -23.19 9.14 17.35
C PRO A 24 -22.10 8.25 17.96
N GLY A 25 -21.01 8.10 17.21
CA GLY A 25 -19.82 7.39 17.64
C GLY A 25 -19.24 8.12 18.84
N ARG A 26 -19.58 7.63 20.04
CA ARG A 26 -18.92 7.96 21.29
C ARG A 26 -17.42 7.83 21.07
N LEU A 27 -16.73 8.96 20.97
CA LEU A 27 -15.28 9.05 21.00
C LEU A 27 -14.83 8.48 22.35
N MET A 28 -14.62 7.17 22.37
CA MET A 28 -13.91 6.51 23.44
C MET A 28 -12.49 7.05 23.34
N GLY A 29 -12.13 7.89 24.31
CA GLY A 29 -10.84 8.56 24.39
C GLY A 29 -9.72 7.55 24.12
N LEU A 30 -9.11 7.69 22.95
CA LEU A 30 -7.70 7.40 22.84
C LEU A 30 -7.04 8.61 23.48
N ASP A 31 -6.81 8.50 24.78
CA ASP A 31 -5.76 9.25 25.43
C ASP A 31 -4.45 8.81 24.76
N ASP A 32 -4.19 9.33 23.55
CA ASP A 32 -2.89 9.23 22.89
C ASP A 32 -1.94 10.18 23.62
N ASN A 33 -1.63 9.81 24.86
CA ASN A 33 -0.51 10.36 25.60
C ASN A 33 0.79 9.62 25.24
N SER A 34 0.83 8.93 24.09
CA SER A 34 2.10 8.74 23.40
C SER A 34 2.37 10.03 22.63
N ARG A 35 2.83 11.07 23.36
CA ARG A 35 3.71 12.06 22.76
C ARG A 35 4.95 11.31 22.32
N GLY A 36 4.82 10.63 21.18
CA GLY A 36 5.81 9.75 20.61
C GLY A 36 7.07 10.56 20.56
N VAL A 37 8.11 10.07 21.23
CA VAL A 37 9.47 10.53 20.99
C VAL A 37 9.63 10.42 19.48
N ARG A 38 9.56 11.55 18.77
CA ARG A 38 9.90 11.64 17.35
C ARG A 38 11.37 11.26 17.27
N ARG A 39 11.64 9.96 17.19
CA ARG A 39 13.00 9.46 16.95
C ARG A 39 13.42 10.11 15.63
N SER A 40 14.53 10.84 15.68
CA SER A 40 15.11 11.41 14.48
C SER A 40 15.37 10.28 13.49
N LYS A 41 15.10 10.55 12.21
CA LYS A 41 15.40 9.60 11.15
C LYS A 41 16.92 9.36 11.17
N ARG A 42 17.34 8.09 11.15
CA ARG A 42 18.75 7.73 11.04
C ARG A 42 19.35 8.31 9.75
N THR A 43 20.60 8.73 9.84
CA THR A 43 21.41 9.25 8.74
C THR A 43 21.83 8.16 7.77
N GLN A 44 22.27 8.57 6.58
CA GLN A 44 22.80 7.66 5.58
C GLN A 44 24.04 6.91 6.09
N ALA A 45 24.98 7.63 6.70
CA ALA A 45 26.21 7.05 7.22
C ALA A 45 25.94 6.00 8.33
N GLU A 46 24.93 6.22 9.18
CA GLU A 46 24.52 5.22 10.18
C GLU A 46 23.95 3.94 9.54
N ALA A 47 23.21 4.06 8.43
CA ALA A 47 22.71 2.90 7.71
C ALA A 47 23.84 2.11 7.03
N GLU A 48 24.79 2.80 6.39
CA GLU A 48 25.97 2.17 5.78
C GLU A 48 26.84 1.47 6.82
N ALA A 49 27.10 2.13 7.95
CA ALA A 49 27.84 1.53 9.06
C ALA A 49 27.14 0.26 9.58
N ALA A 50 25.81 0.24 9.67
CA ALA A 50 25.07 -0.96 10.06
C ALA A 50 25.21 -2.09 9.03
N VAL A 51 25.16 -1.80 7.73
CA VAL A 51 25.39 -2.83 6.69
C VAL A 51 26.80 -3.39 6.77
N ARG A 52 27.81 -2.55 7.02
CA ARG A 52 29.17 -3.00 7.24
C ARG A 52 29.27 -3.98 8.42
N VAL A 53 28.63 -3.65 9.55
CA VAL A 53 28.55 -4.55 10.72
C VAL A 53 27.89 -5.88 10.35
N LEU A 54 26.83 -5.88 9.52
CA LEU A 54 26.19 -7.12 9.07
C LEU A 54 27.11 -7.99 8.21
N ILE A 55 27.94 -7.38 7.36
CA ILE A 55 28.93 -8.10 6.53
C ILE A 55 29.97 -8.77 7.43
N GLU A 56 30.54 -8.01 8.38
CA GLU A 56 31.52 -8.52 9.34
C GLU A 56 30.93 -9.62 10.21
N TRP A 57 29.70 -9.43 10.71
CA TRP A 57 28.97 -10.41 11.50
C TRP A 57 28.67 -11.70 10.74
N ALA A 58 28.42 -11.61 9.43
CA ALA A 58 28.27 -12.78 8.56
C ALA A 58 29.59 -13.52 8.28
N GLY A 59 30.74 -12.95 8.68
CA GLY A 59 32.06 -13.55 8.53
C GLY A 59 32.79 -13.19 7.23
N ASP A 60 32.34 -12.18 6.48
CA ASP A 60 33.01 -11.69 5.28
C ASP A 60 33.82 -10.41 5.59
N ASN A 61 34.79 -10.06 4.73
CA ASN A 61 35.63 -8.88 4.88
C ASN A 61 35.02 -7.68 4.11
N PRO A 62 34.50 -6.64 4.78
CA PRO A 62 33.92 -5.48 4.10
C PRO A 62 34.94 -4.64 3.31
N ASP A 63 36.24 -4.79 3.57
CA ASP A 63 37.30 -4.03 2.89
C ASP A 63 37.82 -4.71 1.62
N ARG A 64 37.29 -5.89 1.26
CA ARG A 64 37.65 -6.52 -0.02
C ARG A 64 37.03 -5.75 -1.20
N GLU A 65 37.71 -5.76 -2.34
CA GLU A 65 37.34 -5.01 -3.55
C GLU A 65 35.84 -5.08 -3.89
N GLY A 66 35.23 -6.26 -3.84
CA GLY A 66 33.81 -6.43 -4.16
C GLY A 66 32.81 -5.84 -3.15
N LEU A 67 33.25 -5.57 -1.92
CA LEU A 67 32.40 -5.14 -0.81
C LEU A 67 32.57 -3.70 -0.36
N ILE A 68 33.63 -3.00 -0.78
CA ILE A 68 33.94 -1.65 -0.31
C ILE A 68 32.76 -0.68 -0.47
N ASP A 69 32.04 -0.74 -1.59
CA ASP A 69 30.85 0.09 -1.83
C ASP A 69 29.53 -0.62 -1.49
N THR A 70 29.55 -1.86 -1.00
CA THR A 70 28.32 -2.60 -0.66
C THR A 70 27.46 -1.88 0.36
N PRO A 71 28.01 -1.31 1.46
CA PRO A 71 27.23 -0.51 2.39
C PRO A 71 26.40 0.59 1.73
N GLU A 72 27.03 1.40 0.87
CA GLU A 72 26.36 2.47 0.14
C GLU A 72 25.29 1.91 -0.80
N ARG A 73 25.63 0.86 -1.57
CA ARG A 73 24.70 0.23 -2.51
C ARG A 73 23.45 -0.28 -1.80
N VAL A 74 23.59 -0.99 -0.69
CA VAL A 74 22.46 -1.53 0.09
C VAL A 74 21.58 -0.40 0.64
N ALA A 75 22.20 0.60 1.28
CA ALA A 75 21.44 1.71 1.84
C ALA A 75 20.69 2.51 0.77
N ARG A 76 21.30 2.72 -0.41
CA ARG A 76 20.65 3.33 -1.57
C ARG A 76 19.51 2.46 -2.10
N SER A 77 19.71 1.14 -2.25
CA SER A 77 18.66 0.22 -2.69
C SER A 77 17.46 0.24 -1.75
N TYR A 78 17.66 0.28 -0.43
CA TYR A 78 16.54 0.40 0.51
C TYR A 78 15.75 1.70 0.37
N ARG A 79 16.38 2.81 -0.02
CA ARG A 79 15.63 4.04 -0.32
C ARG A 79 14.70 3.88 -1.52
N GLU A 80 15.10 3.12 -2.53
CA GLU A 80 14.29 2.83 -3.70
C GLU A 80 13.18 1.82 -3.38
N LEU A 81 13.55 0.68 -2.79
CA LEU A 81 12.64 -0.41 -2.47
C LEU A 81 11.55 0.01 -1.48
N PHE A 82 11.86 0.96 -0.57
CA PHE A 82 10.93 1.46 0.44
C PHE A 82 10.42 2.88 0.15
N ALA A 83 10.60 3.39 -1.08
CA ALA A 83 10.12 4.70 -1.48
C ALA A 83 8.60 4.86 -1.28
N GLY A 84 7.85 3.74 -1.31
CA GLY A 84 6.41 3.69 -1.06
C GLY A 84 5.98 4.29 0.29
N TYR A 85 6.80 4.26 1.34
CA TYR A 85 6.45 4.89 2.62
C TYR A 85 6.38 6.41 2.56
N ALA A 86 7.09 7.03 1.60
CA ALA A 86 7.04 8.46 1.36
C ALA A 86 6.00 8.83 0.29
N ALA A 87 5.40 7.85 -0.39
CA ALA A 87 4.44 8.07 -1.45
C ALA A 87 3.00 8.13 -0.91
N GLY A 88 2.18 9.02 -1.49
CA GLY A 88 0.74 9.04 -1.24
C GLY A 88 0.04 8.14 -2.25
N PRO A 89 -0.46 6.93 -1.91
CA PRO A 89 -1.04 6.00 -2.88
C PRO A 89 -2.25 6.59 -3.61
N ARG A 90 -2.97 7.51 -2.97
CA ARG A 90 -4.12 8.22 -3.56
C ARG A 90 -3.74 9.09 -4.76
N GLU A 91 -2.51 9.57 -4.84
CA GLU A 91 -2.05 10.39 -5.96
C GLU A 91 -2.07 9.62 -7.28
N TYR A 92 -1.74 8.32 -7.24
CA TYR A 92 -1.77 7.45 -8.41
C TYR A 92 -3.19 7.14 -8.90
N LEU A 93 -4.21 7.31 -8.05
CA LEU A 93 -5.61 7.02 -8.35
C LEU A 93 -6.38 8.25 -8.88
N LYS A 94 -5.71 9.41 -9.01
CA LYS A 94 -6.36 10.66 -9.43
C LYS A 94 -6.70 10.70 -10.91
N ARG A 95 -5.91 10.03 -11.75
CA ARG A 95 -6.16 9.99 -13.19
C ARG A 95 -7.32 9.02 -13.44
N THR A 96 -8.37 9.54 -14.05
CA THR A 96 -9.57 8.76 -14.40
C THR A 96 -10.08 9.19 -15.77
N PHE A 97 -10.79 8.29 -16.44
CA PHE A 97 -11.43 8.56 -17.72
C PHE A 97 -12.95 8.55 -17.54
N GLU A 98 -13.60 9.62 -18.01
CA GLU A 98 -15.06 9.80 -17.94
C GLU A 98 -15.78 9.22 -19.18
N GLU A 99 -15.08 9.08 -20.31
CA GLU A 99 -15.60 8.56 -21.57
C GLU A 99 -15.70 7.03 -21.57
N VAL A 100 -16.51 6.47 -20.67
CA VAL A 100 -16.81 5.04 -20.64
C VAL A 100 -18.15 4.68 -21.27
N GLY A 101 -18.94 5.64 -21.75
CA GLY A 101 -20.19 5.37 -22.46
C GLY A 101 -21.21 4.54 -21.68
N GLY A 102 -21.14 4.56 -20.33
CA GLY A 102 -21.97 3.73 -19.46
C GLY A 102 -21.40 2.33 -19.17
N TYR A 103 -20.12 2.06 -19.46
CA TYR A 103 -19.47 0.78 -19.12
C TYR A 103 -19.61 0.48 -17.62
N ASP A 104 -20.36 -0.57 -17.32
CA ASP A 104 -20.70 -1.06 -15.97
C ASP A 104 -20.31 -2.54 -15.79
N GLU A 105 -19.43 -3.06 -16.66
CA GLU A 105 -18.91 -4.42 -16.58
C GLU A 105 -17.62 -4.49 -15.73
N LEU A 106 -17.26 -5.70 -15.31
CA LEU A 106 -16.06 -5.94 -14.51
C LEU A 106 -14.79 -5.56 -15.28
N VAL A 107 -13.98 -4.67 -14.71
CA VAL A 107 -12.62 -4.39 -15.18
C VAL A 107 -11.66 -5.26 -14.38
N VAL A 108 -10.78 -6.01 -15.07
CA VAL A 108 -9.76 -6.84 -14.42
C VAL A 108 -8.38 -6.58 -15.01
N LEU A 109 -7.43 -6.22 -14.15
CA LEU A 109 -6.01 -6.21 -14.44
C LEU A 109 -5.36 -7.43 -13.77
N LYS A 110 -4.75 -8.31 -14.56
CA LYS A 110 -4.15 -9.57 -14.08
C LYS A 110 -2.64 -9.55 -14.29
N ASP A 111 -1.95 -10.43 -13.56
CA ASP A 111 -0.53 -10.70 -13.72
C ASP A 111 0.37 -9.48 -13.46
N ILE A 112 -0.08 -8.58 -12.57
CA ILE A 112 0.73 -7.44 -12.13
C ILE A 112 1.88 -8.00 -11.30
N ARG A 113 3.11 -7.85 -11.78
CA ARG A 113 4.29 -8.26 -11.02
C ARG A 113 4.38 -7.44 -9.75
N VAL A 114 4.47 -8.12 -8.61
CA VAL A 114 4.68 -7.49 -7.31
C VAL A 114 5.99 -8.00 -6.71
N VAL A 115 6.82 -7.06 -6.27
CA VAL A 115 7.98 -7.32 -5.42
C VAL A 115 7.81 -6.46 -4.18
N THR A 116 7.74 -7.10 -3.03
CA THR A 116 7.63 -6.43 -1.71
C THR A 116 8.63 -7.06 -0.74
N PHE A 117 8.65 -6.62 0.51
CA PHE A 117 9.50 -7.14 1.57
C PHE A 117 8.65 -7.53 2.78
N CYS A 118 8.87 -8.74 3.31
CA CYS A 118 8.24 -9.14 4.56
C CYS A 118 8.92 -8.38 5.72
N GLU A 119 8.17 -7.57 6.44
CA GLU A 119 8.68 -6.73 7.54
C GLU A 119 9.33 -7.52 8.68
N HIS A 120 8.95 -8.78 8.88
CA HIS A 120 9.52 -9.63 9.93
C HIS A 120 10.94 -10.10 9.61
N HIS A 121 11.30 -10.21 8.33
CA HIS A 121 12.56 -10.82 7.89
C HIS A 121 13.39 -9.91 6.98
N MET A 122 12.79 -8.83 6.46
CA MET A 122 13.39 -7.93 5.48
C MET A 122 13.88 -8.66 4.21
N LEU A 123 13.20 -9.75 3.85
CA LEU A 123 13.46 -10.53 2.64
C LEU A 123 12.41 -10.26 1.56
N PRO A 124 12.80 -10.31 0.27
CA PRO A 124 11.86 -10.09 -0.83
C PRO A 124 10.76 -11.16 -0.86
N VAL A 125 9.53 -10.71 -1.11
CA VAL A 125 8.39 -11.54 -1.50
C VAL A 125 8.05 -11.20 -2.93
N ILE A 126 8.07 -12.20 -3.80
CA ILE A 126 7.83 -12.05 -5.25
C ILE A 126 6.52 -12.75 -5.57
N GLY A 127 5.62 -12.05 -6.25
CA GLY A 127 4.31 -12.59 -6.59
C GLY A 127 3.62 -11.86 -7.72
N ARG A 128 2.32 -12.16 -7.86
CA ARG A 128 1.42 -11.52 -8.81
C ARG A 128 0.20 -10.99 -8.06
N ALA A 129 -0.22 -9.78 -8.43
CA ALA A 129 -1.49 -9.23 -8.02
C ALA A 129 -2.48 -9.26 -9.19
N HIS A 130 -3.75 -9.49 -8.84
CA HIS A 130 -4.87 -9.38 -9.75
C HIS A 130 -5.85 -8.39 -9.10
N VAL A 131 -6.22 -7.35 -9.84
CA VAL A 131 -7.13 -6.30 -9.39
C VAL A 131 -8.38 -6.37 -10.24
N GLY A 132 -9.54 -6.53 -9.60
CA GLY A 132 -10.84 -6.46 -10.25
C GLY A 132 -11.68 -5.38 -9.58
N TYR A 133 -12.39 -4.57 -10.37
CA TYR A 133 -13.35 -3.60 -9.85
C TYR A 133 -14.50 -3.37 -10.83
N LEU A 134 -15.64 -2.94 -10.30
CA LEU A 134 -16.81 -2.56 -11.09
C LEU A 134 -16.88 -1.02 -11.14
N PRO A 135 -16.68 -0.39 -12.32
CA PRO A 135 -16.80 1.05 -12.44
C PRO A 135 -18.26 1.49 -12.29
N THR A 136 -18.47 2.67 -11.72
CA THR A 136 -19.81 3.31 -11.64
C THR A 136 -19.91 4.45 -12.65
N ASN A 137 -19.00 5.42 -12.58
CA ASN A 137 -19.03 6.62 -13.43
C ASN A 137 -17.71 6.88 -14.16
N ARG A 138 -16.63 6.22 -13.72
CA ARG A 138 -15.26 6.49 -14.16
C ARG A 138 -14.45 5.20 -14.14
N VAL A 139 -13.50 5.10 -15.05
CA VAL A 139 -12.46 4.06 -15.06
C VAL A 139 -11.14 4.70 -14.63
N LEU A 140 -10.37 3.96 -13.81
CA LEU A 140 -9.03 4.34 -13.33
C LEU A 140 -8.00 4.19 -14.45
#